data_AF-A0A4Y3KEV1-F1
#
_entry.id   AF-A0A4Y3KEV1-F1
#
_cell.length_a   1.000
_cell.length_b   1.000
_cell.length_c   1.000
_cell.angle_alpha   90.00
_cell.angle_beta   90.00
_cell.angle_gamma   90.00
#
_symmetry.space_group_name_H-M   'P 1'
#
loop_
_entity.id
_entity.type
_entity.pdbx_description
1 polymer ?
#
loop_
_entity_poly.entity_id
_entity_poly.type
_entity_poly.pdbx_seq_one_letter_code
_entity_poly.pdbx_strand_id
1 'polypeptide(L)'
;MEIERLQPDGLVRSPAFSHVAVVPPGATLADVVQWTVLVHTDADLGAAYGAIGPMLATGGAPPLVTAARVAGLGVPGALLEVSAVAAVVRD
;
A
#
# COMPACT_ATOMS: atom_id res chain seq x y z
N MET A 1 -4.17 12.77 -19.73
CA MET A 1 -3.76 11.41 -19.29
C MET A 1 -4.70 10.99 -18.17
N GLU A 2 -5.44 9.89 -18.37
CA GLU A 2 -6.54 9.46 -17.49
C GLU A 2 -6.05 8.34 -16.56
N ILE A 3 -6.27 8.49 -15.26
CA ILE A 3 -5.96 7.46 -14.26
C ILE A 3 -7.15 6.50 -14.25
N GLU A 4 -6.95 5.27 -14.72
CA GLU A 4 -7.96 4.24 -14.65
C GLU A 4 -8.09 3.72 -13.21
N ARG A 5 -9.26 3.97 -12.62
CA ARG A 5 -9.64 3.53 -11.28
C ARG A 5 -10.46 2.26 -11.40
N LEU A 6 -9.84 1.10 -11.16
CA LEU A 6 -10.54 -0.18 -11.22
C LEU A 6 -11.31 -0.43 -9.92
N GLN A 7 -12.55 -0.89 -10.07
CA GLN A 7 -13.48 -1.23 -8.99
C GLN A 7 -14.05 -2.63 -9.23
N PRO A 8 -13.29 -3.70 -8.89
CA PRO A 8 -13.70 -5.09 -9.14
C PRO A 8 -15.05 -5.44 -8.52
N ASP A 9 -15.77 -6.35 -9.15
CA ASP A 9 -17.04 -6.83 -8.62
C ASP A 9 -16.85 -7.58 -7.29
N GLY A 10 -17.75 -7.36 -6.34
CA GLY A 10 -17.68 -7.93 -4.99
C GLY A 10 -16.93 -7.07 -3.95
N LEU A 11 -16.30 -5.96 -4.35
CA LEU A 11 -15.68 -4.99 -3.44
C LEU A 11 -16.52 -3.72 -3.27
N VAL A 12 -16.31 -2.99 -2.17
CA VAL A 12 -17.08 -1.79 -1.81
C VAL A 12 -16.77 -0.64 -2.77
N ARG A 13 -17.69 -0.26 -3.64
CA ARG A 13 -17.47 0.83 -4.60
C ARG A 13 -17.59 2.20 -3.91
N SER A 14 -16.57 3.06 -4.07
CA SER A 14 -16.53 4.41 -3.48
C SER A 14 -15.99 5.44 -4.47
N PRO A 15 -16.58 6.66 -4.57
CA PRO A 15 -15.99 7.76 -5.34
C PRO A 15 -14.77 8.38 -4.67
N ALA A 16 -14.53 8.09 -3.39
CA ALA A 16 -13.43 8.65 -2.61
C ALA A 16 -12.10 7.87 -2.77
N PHE A 17 -12.12 6.60 -3.23
CA PHE A 17 -10.92 5.78 -3.40
C PHE A 17 -11.11 4.65 -4.44
N SER A 18 -10.02 4.14 -5.02
CA SER A 18 -10.00 2.99 -5.95
C SER A 18 -9.25 1.80 -5.35
N HIS A 19 -9.68 0.58 -5.68
CA HIS A 19 -9.03 -0.65 -5.20
C HIS A 19 -7.72 -0.93 -5.92
N VAL A 20 -7.61 -0.55 -7.18
CA VAL A 20 -6.41 -0.69 -8.00
C VAL A 20 -6.27 0.56 -8.86
N ALA A 21 -5.04 1.06 -8.98
CA ALA A 21 -4.65 2.05 -9.98
C ALA A 21 -3.73 1.37 -11.00
N VAL A 22 -4.01 1.54 -12.29
CA VAL A 22 -3.09 1.07 -13.34
C VAL A 22 -1.86 1.97 -13.33
N VAL A 23 -0.72 1.37 -13.01
CA VAL A 23 0.57 2.06 -12.97
C VAL A 23 1.18 2.03 -14.37
N PRO A 24 1.73 3.14 -14.90
CA PRO A 24 2.38 3.14 -16.21
C PRO A 24 3.47 2.07 -16.30
N PRO A 25 3.72 1.51 -17.51
CA PRO A 25 4.84 0.61 -17.72
C PRO A 25 6.15 1.22 -17.21
N GLY A 26 6.92 0.46 -16.41
CA GLY A 26 8.22 0.88 -15.88
C GLY A 26 8.22 1.43 -14.44
N ALA A 27 7.06 1.65 -13.83
CA ALA A 27 7.02 2.01 -12.42
C ALA A 27 7.41 0.84 -11.51
N THR A 28 8.03 1.17 -10.38
CA THR A 28 8.60 0.24 -9.41
C THR A 28 8.21 0.65 -7.98
N LEU A 29 8.58 -0.16 -6.98
CA LEU A 29 8.40 0.22 -5.57
C LEU A 29 9.20 1.49 -5.18
N ALA A 30 10.20 1.87 -5.97
CA ALA A 30 10.94 3.11 -5.77
C ALA A 30 10.10 4.37 -6.05
N ASP A 31 9.00 4.25 -6.79
CA ASP A 31 8.10 5.37 -7.08
C ASP A 31 7.07 5.58 -5.95
N VAL A 32 7.01 4.68 -4.96
CA VAL A 32 6.13 4.84 -3.81
C VAL A 32 6.66 5.97 -2.93
N VAL A 33 5.81 6.95 -2.67
CA VAL A 33 6.14 8.13 -1.84
C VAL A 33 5.44 8.11 -0.48
N GLN A 34 4.37 7.31 -0.34
CA GLN A 34 3.65 7.16 0.93
C GLN A 34 3.14 5.73 1.12
N TRP A 35 3.23 5.23 2.35
CA TRP A 35 2.60 4.00 2.83
C TRP A 35 1.66 4.28 4.00
N THR A 36 0.56 3.52 4.05
CA THR A 36 -0.28 3.36 5.24
C THR A 36 -0.42 1.88 5.52
N VAL A 37 -0.06 1.47 6.74
CA VAL A 37 -0.07 0.07 7.18
C VAL A 37 -0.95 -0.06 8.41
N LEU A 38 -2.07 -0.78 8.27
CA LEU A 38 -2.91 -1.17 9.39
C LEU A 38 -2.48 -2.56 9.85
N VAL A 39 -2.12 -2.67 11.12
CA VAL A 39 -1.56 -3.88 11.72
C VAL A 39 -2.59 -4.44 12.69
N HIS A 40 -3.08 -5.65 12.44
CA HIS A 40 -3.96 -6.29 13.40
C HIS A 40 -3.26 -6.47 14.75
N THR A 41 -3.98 -6.36 15.87
CA THR A 41 -3.36 -6.42 17.20
C THR A 41 -2.58 -7.73 17.45
N ASP A 42 -3.02 -8.82 16.82
CA ASP A 42 -2.40 -10.15 16.94
C ASP A 42 -1.25 -10.39 15.94
N ALA A 43 -0.96 -9.43 15.07
CA ALA A 43 0.12 -9.57 14.11
C ALA A 43 1.50 -9.41 14.76
N ASP A 44 2.43 -10.28 14.39
CA ASP A 44 3.85 -10.17 14.75
C ASP A 44 4.51 -9.07 13.92
N LEU A 45 4.71 -7.91 14.56
CA LEU A 45 5.33 -6.74 13.93
C LEU A 45 6.81 -6.98 13.61
N GLY A 46 7.52 -7.79 14.41
CA GLY A 46 8.92 -8.11 14.17
C GLY A 46 9.08 -8.95 12.90
N ALA A 47 8.23 -9.96 12.74
CA ALA A 47 8.17 -10.76 11.51
C ALA A 47 7.79 -9.89 10.29
N ALA A 48 6.82 -8.97 10.43
CA ALA A 48 6.42 -8.07 9.36
C ALA A 48 7.57 -7.13 8.91
N TYR A 49 8.29 -6.52 9.85
CA TYR A 49 9.46 -5.69 9.54
C TYR A 49 10.59 -6.48 8.87
N GLY A 50 10.87 -7.68 9.38
CA GLY A 50 11.89 -8.57 8.81
C GLY A 50 11.60 -8.96 7.35
N ALA A 51 10.32 -9.16 7.01
CA ALA A 51 9.91 -9.50 5.66
C ALA A 51 10.04 -8.34 4.66
N ILE A 52 9.69 -7.11 5.07
CA ILE A 52 9.59 -5.97 4.15
C ILE A 52 10.88 -5.13 4.07
N GLY A 53 11.75 -5.19 5.07
CA GLY A 53 12.99 -4.42 5.14
C GLY A 53 13.85 -4.47 3.86
N PRO A 54 14.12 -5.65 3.27
CA PRO A 54 14.89 -5.74 2.03
C PRO A 54 14.23 -5.08 0.82
N MET A 55 12.90 -5.01 0.77
CA MET A 55 12.16 -4.37 -0.32
C MET A 55 12.13 -2.84 -0.21
N LEU A 56 12.20 -2.30 1.01
CA LEU A 56 12.22 -0.87 1.29
C LEU A 56 13.63 -0.27 1.29
N ALA A 57 14.68 -1.10 1.23
CA ALA A 57 16.06 -0.67 1.08
C ALA A 57 16.31 -0.15 -0.35
N THR A 58 15.61 0.91 -0.73
CA THR A 58 15.88 1.65 -1.96
C THR A 58 17.00 2.64 -1.65
N GLY A 59 18.00 2.75 -2.52
CA GLY A 59 19.16 3.65 -2.30
C GLY A 59 18.84 5.16 -2.29
N GLY A 60 17.56 5.52 -2.24
CA GLY A 60 17.03 6.89 -2.23
C GLY A 60 16.38 7.26 -0.90
N ALA A 61 15.71 8.42 -0.87
CA ALA A 61 14.98 8.84 0.33
C ALA A 61 13.82 7.87 0.60
N PRO A 62 13.63 7.41 1.86
CA PRO A 62 12.54 6.50 2.18
C PRO A 62 11.19 7.21 2.03
N PRO A 63 10.13 6.48 1.64
CA PRO A 63 8.77 7.03 1.60
C PRO A 63 8.27 7.40 2.99
N LEU A 64 7.29 8.30 3.05
CA LEU A 64 6.54 8.54 4.29
C LEU A 64 5.79 7.26 4.66
N VAL A 65 5.93 6.79 5.90
CA VAL A 65 5.21 5.61 6.39
C VAL A 65 4.37 6.00 7.60
N THR A 66 3.07 5.73 7.51
CA THR A 66 2.16 5.74 8.67
C THR A 66 1.75 4.31 9.00
N ALA A 67 1.85 3.92 10.26
CA ALA A 67 1.41 2.62 10.73
C ALA A 67 0.56 2.75 11.99
N ALA A 68 -0.49 1.93 12.10
CA ALA A 68 -1.37 1.89 13.26
C ALA A 68 -1.71 0.45 13.64
N ARG A 69 -1.76 0.15 14.94
CA ARG A 69 -2.38 -1.08 15.43
C ARG A 69 -3.89 -0.91 15.46
N VAL A 70 -4.62 -1.88 14.91
CA VAL A 70 -6.07 -1.88 14.81
C VAL A 70 -6.66 -3.17 15.41
N ALA A 71 -7.89 -3.07 15.92
CA ALA A 71 -8.60 -4.20 16.52
C ALA A 71 -9.24 -5.15 15.49
N GLY A 72 -9.26 -4.77 14.21
CA GLY A 72 -9.88 -5.55 13.15
C GLY A 72 -9.56 -4.99 11.77
N LEU A 73 -9.66 -5.85 10.76
CA LEU A 73 -9.48 -5.54 9.34
C LEU A 73 -10.70 -5.99 8.54
N GLY A 74 -10.85 -5.48 7.32
CA GLY A 74 -12.00 -5.81 6.48
C GLY A 74 -12.04 -7.27 6.02
N VAL A 75 -10.87 -7.91 5.87
CA VAL A 75 -10.74 -9.32 5.46
C VAL A 75 -10.54 -10.21 6.69
N PRO A 76 -11.43 -11.19 6.95
CA PRO A 76 -11.27 -12.11 8.07
C PRO A 76 -9.94 -12.88 8.03
N GLY A 77 -9.23 -12.90 9.15
CA GLY A 77 -7.93 -13.58 9.27
C GLY A 77 -6.74 -12.82 8.67
N ALA A 78 -6.95 -11.65 8.06
CA ALA A 78 -5.85 -10.81 7.63
C ALA A 78 -5.07 -10.27 8.85
N LEU A 79 -3.75 -10.21 8.71
CA LEU A 79 -2.84 -9.67 9.74
C LEU A 79 -2.40 -8.23 9.44
N LEU A 80 -2.43 -7.85 8.16
CA LEU A 80 -2.02 -6.55 7.67
C LEU A 80 -2.99 -6.09 6.58
N GLU A 81 -3.22 -4.78 6.52
CA GLU A 81 -3.80 -4.11 5.37
C GLU A 81 -2.89 -2.95 4.98
N VAL A 82 -2.59 -2.83 3.69
CA VAL A 82 -1.58 -1.90 3.18
C VAL A 82 -2.17 -1.07 2.04
N SER A 83 -1.97 0.24 2.14
CA SER A 83 -2.24 1.20 1.08
C SER A 83 -0.97 1.98 0.76
N ALA A 84 -0.78 2.32 -0.51
CA ALA A 84 0.39 3.05 -0.97
C ALA A 84 0.01 4.11 -2.01
N VAL A 85 0.74 5.23 -2.01
CA VAL A 85 0.67 6.26 -3.04
C VAL A 85 2.03 6.31 -3.73
N ALA A 86 2.02 6.20 -5.05
CA ALA A 86 3.21 6.35 -5.89
C ALA A 86 3.13 7.62 -6.74
N ALA A 87 4.28 8.22 -7.01
CA ALA A 87 4.41 9.39 -7.86
C ALA A 87 5.47 9.10 -8.95
N VAL A 88 5.08 9.34 -10.21
CA VAL A 88 5.98 9.25 -11.36
C VAL A 88 6.06 10.62 -12.02
N VAL A 89 7.27 11.06 -12.38
CA VAL A 89 7.46 12.29 -13.15
C VAL A 89 7.00 12.00 -14.58
N ARG A 90 6.24 12.92 -15.17
CA ARG A 90 5.88 12.89 -16.58
C ARG A 90 6.86 13.77 -17.34
N ASP A 91 7.34 13.28 -18.47
CA ASP A 91 7.89 14.14 -19.53
C ASP A 91 6.79 15.00 -20.17
#